data_AF-A0A7C5ZE75-F1
#
_entry.id   AF-A0A7C5ZE75-F1
#
_cell.length_a   1.000
_cell.length_b   1.000
_cell.length_c   1.000
_cell.angle_alpha   90.00
_cell.angle_beta   90.00
_cell.angle_gamma   90.00
#
_symmetry.space_group_name_H-M   'P 1'
#
loop_
_entity.id
_entity.type
_entity.pdbx_description
1 polymer ?
#
loop_
_entity_poly.entity_id
_entity_poly.type
_entity_poly.pdbx_seq_one_letter_code
_entity_poly.pdbx_strand_id
1 'polypeptide(L)'
;MIEVITREEKAEKARKKGLLPGILYGKKSAKIAVFSKEFKFSEGQSIDFVFEGQKYRGIIKEIQRHPLTDEVIHFDLFLSE
;
A
#
# COMPACT_ATOMS: atom_id res chain seq x y z
N MET A 1 0.05 12.58 -3.10
CA MET A 1 -1.25 11.91 -3.28
C MET A 1 -0.95 10.68 -4.10
N ILE A 2 -1.05 9.49 -3.50
CA ILE A 2 -0.68 8.24 -4.17
C ILE A 2 -1.93 7.55 -4.73
N GLU A 3 -1.83 6.98 -5.92
CA GLU A 3 -2.90 6.18 -6.49
C GLU A 3 -2.78 4.73 -6.00
N VAL A 4 -3.86 4.26 -5.40
CA VAL A 4 -3.98 2.91 -4.89
C VAL A 4 -4.92 2.14 -5.80
N ILE A 5 -4.41 1.06 -6.37
CA ILE A 5 -5.20 0.18 -7.24
C ILE A 5 -5.56 -1.10 -6.50
N THR A 6 -6.78 -1.57 -6.71
CA THR A 6 -7.20 -2.90 -6.26
C THR A 6 -6.50 -3.97 -7.09
N ARG A 7 -6.01 -5.03 -6.45
CA ARG A 7 -5.39 -6.16 -7.14
C ARG A 7 -6.15 -7.45 -6.88
N GLU A 8 -6.44 -8.18 -7.94
CA GLU A 8 -6.79 -9.61 -7.87
C GLU A 8 -5.58 -10.52 -8.10
N GLU A 9 -4.49 -9.97 -8.65
CA GLU A 9 -3.28 -10.74 -8.94
C GLU A 9 -2.42 -11.02 -7.69
N LYS A 10 -1.68 -12.15 -7.73
CA LYS A 10 -0.78 -12.55 -6.65
C LYS A 10 0.32 -11.52 -6.41
N ALA A 11 0.73 -11.38 -5.15
CA ALA A 11 1.74 -10.42 -4.71
C ALA A 11 3.09 -10.52 -5.43
N GLU A 12 3.45 -11.70 -5.94
CA GLU A 12 4.68 -11.89 -6.71
C GLU A 12 4.62 -11.26 -8.10
N LYS A 13 3.48 -11.35 -8.79
CA LYS A 13 3.29 -10.72 -10.12
C LYS A 13 3.27 -9.20 -10.01
N ALA A 14 2.62 -8.66 -8.98
CA ALA A 14 2.62 -7.24 -8.68
C ALA A 14 4.05 -6.70 -8.50
N ARG A 15 4.87 -7.38 -7.68
CA ARG A 15 6.27 -7.00 -7.46
C ARG A 15 7.10 -6.99 -8.75
N LYS A 16 6.91 -7.97 -9.64
CA LYS A 16 7.58 -8.00 -10.96
C LYS A 16 7.20 -6.83 -11.86
N LYS A 17 6.02 -6.23 -11.67
CA LYS A 17 5.57 -5.03 -12.39
C LYS A 17 6.04 -3.71 -11.74
N GLY A 18 6.82 -3.78 -10.65
CA GLY A 18 7.19 -2.60 -9.86
C GLY A 18 6.06 -2.09 -8.96
N LEU A 19 5.04 -2.91 -8.73
CA LEU A 19 3.96 -2.62 -7.79
C LEU A 19 4.28 -3.25 -6.44
N LEU A 20 4.18 -2.44 -5.39
CA LEU A 20 4.24 -2.86 -4.01
C LEU A 20 2.89 -3.40 -3.55
N PRO A 21 2.82 -4.69 -3.17
CA PRO A 21 1.70 -5.28 -2.45
C PRO A 21 1.31 -4.54 -1.17
N GLY A 22 0.02 -4.33 -0.94
CA GLY A 22 -0.47 -4.00 0.40
C GLY A 22 -1.85 -4.54 0.71
N ILE A 23 -2.28 -4.29 1.94
CA ILE A 23 -3.64 -4.56 2.40
C ILE A 23 -4.21 -3.26 2.96
N LEU A 24 -5.41 -2.92 2.50
CA LEU A 24 -6.25 -1.89 3.09
C LEU A 24 -7.20 -2.57 4.05
N TYR A 25 -7.27 -2.10 5.29
CA TYR A 25 -8.22 -2.59 6.29
C TYR A 25 -8.74 -1.43 7.16
N GLY A 26 -9.90 -1.61 7.78
CA GLY A 26 -10.64 -0.53 8.49
C GLY A 26 -12.12 -0.65 8.20
N LYS A 27 -12.74 0.42 7.67
CA LYS A 27 -14.13 0.38 7.15
C LYS A 27 -14.29 -0.54 5.93
N LYS A 28 -13.26 -0.62 5.08
CA LYS A 28 -13.23 -1.44 3.86
C LYS A 28 -11.97 -2.28 3.90
N SER A 29 -12.11 -3.58 3.67
CA SER A 29 -10.99 -4.51 3.52
C SER A 29 -10.78 -4.81 2.04
N ALA A 30 -9.60 -4.46 1.52
CA ALA A 30 -9.27 -4.68 0.12
C ALA A 30 -7.78 -5.01 -0.05
N LYS A 31 -7.49 -5.89 -1.01
CA LYS A 31 -6.11 -6.14 -1.44
C LYS A 31 -5.72 -5.06 -2.42
N ILE A 32 -4.72 -4.28 -2.04
CA ILE A 32 -4.30 -3.10 -2.80
C ILE A 32 -2.86 -3.25 -3.30
N ALA A 33 -2.50 -2.44 -4.27
CA ALA A 33 -1.14 -2.27 -4.74
C ALA A 33 -0.87 -0.78 -5.04
N VAL A 34 0.38 -0.37 -4.88
CA VAL A 34 0.87 0.97 -5.21
C VAL A 34 2.19 0.85 -5.96
N PHE A 35 2.64 1.87 -6.68
CA PHE A 35 3.97 1.83 -7.28
C PHE A 35 5.04 1.91 -6.20
N SER A 36 5.99 0.96 -6.19
CA SER A 36 7.05 0.92 -5.16
C SER A 36 7.90 2.18 -5.16
N LYS A 37 8.10 2.80 -6.33
CA LYS A 37 8.84 4.07 -6.48
C LYS A 37 8.15 5.26 -5.82
N GLU A 38 6.83 5.23 -5.71
CA GLU A 38 6.02 6.29 -5.09
C GLU A 38 5.83 6.08 -3.59
N PHE A 39 6.10 4.87 -3.11
CA PHE A 39 5.98 4.51 -1.70
C PHE A 39 7.18 5.02 -0.90
N LYS A 40 7.11 6.27 -0.45
CA LYS A 40 8.12 6.94 0.39
C LYS A 40 7.58 7.28 1.77
N PHE A 41 6.83 6.35 2.35
CA PHE A 41 6.13 6.58 3.60
C PHE A 41 6.74 5.79 4.75
N SER A 42 6.51 6.26 5.97
CA SER A 42 6.97 5.64 7.21
C SER A 42 5.84 4.99 7.97
N GLU A 43 6.17 4.01 8.81
CA GLU A 43 5.22 3.40 9.73
C GLU A 43 4.66 4.45 10.70
N GLY A 44 3.35 4.41 10.97
CA GLY A 44 2.63 5.41 11.75
C GLY A 44 2.29 6.71 11.00
N GLN A 45 2.74 6.88 9.74
CA GLN A 45 2.45 8.08 8.97
C GLN A 45 1.02 8.07 8.43
N SER A 46 0.32 9.19 8.59
CA SER A 46 -0.97 9.44 7.92
C SER A 46 -0.73 9.91 6.49
N ILE A 47 -1.40 9.28 5.53
CA ILE A 47 -1.27 9.57 4.10
C ILE A 47 -2.64 9.77 3.46
N ASP A 48 -2.69 10.68 2.49
CA ASP A 48 -3.85 10.86 1.62
C ASP A 48 -3.63 10.11 0.30
N PHE A 49 -4.55 9.22 -0.01
CA PHE A 49 -4.48 8.34 -1.17
C PHE A 49 -5.78 8.37 -1.98
N VAL A 50 -5.68 8.09 -3.27
CA VAL A 50 -6.84 7.97 -4.15
C VAL A 50 -7.10 6.50 -4.37
N PHE A 51 -8.30 6.03 -4.06
CA PHE A 51 -8.76 4.67 -4.28
C PHE A 51 -10.10 4.71 -5.02
N GLU A 52 -10.19 4.00 -6.14
CA GLU A 52 -11.40 3.99 -7.00
C GLU A 52 -11.90 5.40 -7.41
N GLY A 53 -10.97 6.35 -7.58
CA GLY A 53 -11.29 7.74 -7.93
C GLY A 53 -11.78 8.61 -6.76
N GLN A 54 -11.90 8.06 -5.55
CA GLN A 54 -12.22 8.79 -4.33
C GLN A 54 -10.96 9.03 -3.50
N LYS A 55 -10.88 10.20 -2.86
CA LYS A 55 -9.79 10.53 -1.94
C LYS A 55 -10.13 9.97 -0.56
N TYR A 56 -9.21 9.20 -0.02
CA TYR A 56 -9.29 8.65 1.33
C TYR A 56 -8.06 9.04 2.12
N ARG A 57 -8.22 9.02 3.44
CA ARG A 57 -7.12 9.21 4.38
C ARG A 57 -6.88 7.90 5.12
N GLY A 58 -5.62 7.54 5.23
CA GLY A 58 -5.23 6.31 5.91
C GLY A 58 -3.96 6.49 6.70
N ILE A 59 -3.69 5.53 7.57
CA ILE A 59 -2.50 5.49 8.41
C ILE A 59 -1.74 4.23 8.04
N ILE A 60 -0.44 4.36 7.77
CA ILE A 60 0.40 3.19 7.60
C ILE A 60 0.59 2.53 8.95
N LYS A 61 0.09 1.32 9.09
CA LYS A 61 0.18 0.57 10.34
C LYS A 61 1.44 -0.26 10.42
N GLU A 62 1.83 -0.90 9.34
CA GLU A 62 3.02 -1.73 9.28
C GLU A 62 3.68 -1.62 7.90
N ILE A 63 5.01 -1.61 7.88
CA ILE A 63 5.81 -1.71 6.65
C ILE A 63 6.74 -2.91 6.76
N GLN A 64 6.50 -3.93 5.94
CA GLN A 64 7.40 -5.07 5.85
C GLN A 64 8.49 -4.79 4.82
N ARG A 65 9.74 -5.00 5.24
CA ARG A 65 10.93 -4.85 4.40
C ARG A 65 11.66 -6.16 4.24
N HIS A 66 12.35 -6.28 3.13
CA HIS A 66 13.21 -7.42 2.87
C HIS A 66 14.44 -7.35 3.79
N PRO A 67 14.74 -8.39 4.58
CA PRO A 67 15.79 -8.35 5.60
C PRO A 67 17.21 -8.15 5.05
N LEU A 68 17.43 -8.47 3.78
CA LEU A 68 18.74 -8.32 3.12
C LEU A 68 18.87 -7.06 2.26
N THR A 69 17.79 -6.64 1.59
CA THR A 69 17.85 -5.55 0.59
C THR A 69 17.26 -4.25 1.10
N ASP A 70 16.65 -4.26 2.30
CA ASP A 70 15.87 -3.16 2.89
C ASP A 70 14.72 -2.64 1.99
N GLU A 71 14.39 -3.38 0.92
CA GLU A 71 13.33 -3.01 0.01
C GLU A 71 11.97 -3.28 0.66
N VAL A 72 11.04 -2.34 0.50
CA VAL A 72 9.66 -2.55 0.97
C VAL A 72 9.03 -3.66 0.15
N ILE A 73 8.48 -4.67 0.82
CA ILE A 73 7.86 -5.85 0.18
C ILE A 73 6.35 -5.92 0.43
N HIS A 74 5.88 -5.35 1.54
CA HIS A 74 4.48 -5.27 1.89
C HIS A 74 4.21 -4.04 2.75
N PHE A 75 3.00 -3.50 2.67
CA PHE A 75 2.52 -2.47 3.59
C PHE A 75 1.08 -2.69 3.99
N ASP A 76 0.78 -2.23 5.19
CA ASP A 76 -0.51 -2.36 5.83
C ASP A 76 -1.08 -0.97 6.05
N LEU A 77 -2.20 -0.70 5.39
CA LEU A 77 -2.85 0.59 5.43
C LEU A 77 -4.17 0.49 6.20
N PHE A 78 -4.27 1.29 7.26
CA PHE A 78 -5.51 1.45 7.99
C PHE A 78 -6.32 2.61 7.41
N LEU A 79 -7.52 2.33 6.92
CA LEU A 79 -8.46 3.35 6.45
C LEU A 79 -9.08 4.08 7.64
N SER A 80 -8.69 5.35 7.82
CA SER A 80 -9.25 6.26 8.82
C SER A 80 -10.24 7.20 8.12
N GLU A 81 -11.53 6.89 8.27
CA GLU A 81 -12.72 7.59 7.74
C GLU A 81 -13.14 7.38 6.28
#